data_AF-A0A1S2Z187-F1
#
_entry.id   AF-A0A1S2Z187-F1
#
_cell.length_a   1.000
_cell.length_b   1.000
_cell.length_c   1.000
_cell.angle_alpha   90.00
_cell.angle_beta   90.00
_cell.angle_gamma   90.00
#
_symmetry.space_group_name_H-M   'P 1'
#
loop_
_entity.id
_entity.type
_entity.pdbx_description
1 polymer ?
#
loop_
_entity_poly.entity_id
_entity_poly.type
_entity_poly.pdbx_seq_one_letter_code
_entity_poly.pdbx_strand_id
1 'polypeptide(L)'
;MAAGLTATITLKPLNRHYKPILFPHLNKPILFNPLRCFPQRTTPKTQKLKSFTLCVLMNDPKQNTQIEIEEEKSPLQGENDNNYSQVVSPKMEEKLKRKKSERLTYLIAAVMSSLGITSMAVLSVYYRFSWQMEGGGEILWSEMFGTFALSVGAAVGMEFWARWAHKALWHASLWHMHESHHRAREGPFELNDVFAIINAVPAIALLNFGFFHKGLIPGLCFGAGLGITVFGMAYMFVHDGLVHKRFSVGPIANVPYFRRVAAAHKLHHSDKFHGVPYGLFLGPKELEEVGGLEELEKEIIRRARSYNNSS
;
A
#
# COMPACT_ATOMS: atom_id res chain seq x y z
N MET A 1 56.04 -74.75 -5.10
CA MET A 1 54.73 -75.16 -4.58
C MET A 1 54.16 -74.05 -3.73
N ALA A 2 53.10 -73.40 -4.22
CA ALA A 2 52.10 -72.58 -3.53
C ALA A 2 51.37 -71.79 -4.63
N ALA A 3 50.34 -72.41 -5.24
CA ALA A 3 49.52 -71.78 -6.27
C ALA A 3 48.34 -71.06 -5.59
N GLY A 4 48.25 -69.74 -5.80
CA GLY A 4 47.10 -68.94 -5.39
C GLY A 4 45.97 -69.08 -6.39
N LEU A 5 44.77 -69.43 -5.90
CA LEU A 5 43.53 -69.46 -6.67
C LEU A 5 42.68 -68.25 -6.29
N THR A 6 42.66 -67.26 -7.19
CA THR A 6 41.66 -66.18 -7.24
C THR A 6 40.42 -66.67 -7.98
N ALA A 7 39.24 -66.58 -7.36
CA ALA A 7 37.95 -66.86 -8.00
C ALA A 7 37.11 -65.58 -8.08
N THR A 8 36.78 -65.17 -9.29
CA THR A 8 35.97 -64.01 -9.66
C THR A 8 34.51 -64.44 -9.79
N ILE A 9 33.59 -63.86 -9.03
CA ILE A 9 32.15 -64.13 -9.14
C ILE A 9 31.46 -62.94 -9.80
N THR A 10 30.95 -63.14 -11.01
CA THR A 10 30.11 -62.21 -11.77
C THR A 10 28.64 -62.55 -11.51
N LEU A 11 27.86 -61.57 -11.04
CA LEU A 11 26.40 -61.71 -10.89
C LEU A 11 25.71 -60.81 -11.92
N LYS A 12 25.02 -61.45 -12.88
CA LYS A 12 24.12 -60.82 -13.86
C LYS A 12 22.81 -60.37 -13.18
N PRO A 13 22.22 -59.24 -13.59
CA PRO A 13 20.96 -58.78 -13.03
C PRO A 13 19.76 -59.56 -13.61
N LEU A 14 18.92 -60.08 -12.73
CA LEU A 14 17.65 -60.73 -13.07
C LEU A 14 16.55 -59.67 -13.22
N ASN A 15 16.00 -59.55 -14.42
CA ASN A 15 14.94 -58.64 -14.79
C ASN A 15 13.57 -59.28 -14.47
N ARG A 16 12.76 -58.68 -13.59
CA ARG A 16 11.35 -59.06 -13.44
C ARG A 16 10.48 -57.81 -13.31
N HIS A 17 9.63 -57.64 -14.32
CA HIS A 17 8.69 -56.56 -14.49
C HIS A 17 7.63 -56.49 -13.38
N TYR A 18 7.44 -55.30 -12.83
CA TYR A 18 6.17 -54.88 -12.21
C TYR A 18 5.74 -53.56 -12.86
N LYS A 19 4.48 -53.51 -13.29
CA LYS A 19 3.83 -52.40 -14.01
C LYS A 19 3.66 -51.18 -13.07
N PRO A 20 4.03 -49.96 -13.49
CA PRO A 20 3.59 -48.75 -12.80
C PRO A 20 2.15 -48.40 -13.18
N ILE A 21 1.35 -48.07 -12.17
CA ILE A 21 0.00 -47.51 -12.31
C ILE A 21 0.12 -46.10 -12.90
N LEU A 22 -0.67 -45.86 -13.94
CA LEU A 22 -0.70 -44.66 -14.77
C LEU A 22 -1.43 -43.52 -14.04
N PHE A 23 -0.75 -42.41 -13.74
CA PHE A 23 -1.39 -41.11 -13.49
C PHE A 23 -1.34 -40.29 -14.79
N PRO A 24 -2.41 -39.59 -15.20
CA PRO A 24 -2.43 -38.84 -16.45
C PRO A 24 -1.59 -37.55 -16.32
N HIS A 25 -0.46 -37.50 -17.02
CA HIS A 25 0.32 -36.28 -17.20
C HIS A 25 -0.30 -35.45 -18.32
N LEU A 26 -0.79 -34.26 -17.97
CA LEU A 26 -1.16 -33.19 -18.88
C LEU A 26 0.14 -32.58 -19.43
N ASN A 27 0.42 -32.71 -20.73
CA ASN A 27 1.53 -32.00 -21.39
C ASN A 27 1.09 -31.55 -22.78
N LYS A 28 1.01 -30.24 -22.99
CA LYS A 28 1.11 -29.59 -24.32
C LYS A 28 2.30 -28.63 -24.25
N PRO A 29 3.40 -28.86 -24.99
CA PRO A 29 4.44 -27.86 -25.14
C PRO A 29 4.12 -26.91 -26.30
N ILE A 30 4.23 -25.62 -26.00
CA ILE A 30 4.23 -24.51 -26.97
C ILE A 30 5.59 -24.53 -27.68
N LEU A 31 5.56 -24.54 -29.01
CA LEU A 31 6.74 -24.62 -29.87
C LEU A 31 7.03 -23.20 -30.38
N PHE A 32 8.05 -22.53 -29.84
CA PHE A 32 8.63 -21.32 -30.43
C PHE A 32 10.13 -21.54 -30.59
N ASN A 33 10.54 -21.77 -31.84
CA ASN A 33 11.93 -21.77 -32.26
C ASN A 33 12.14 -20.53 -33.15
N PRO A 34 13.04 -19.59 -32.81
CA PRO A 34 13.35 -18.45 -33.67
C PRO A 34 14.62 -18.79 -34.47
N LEU A 35 14.54 -18.90 -35.80
CA LEU A 35 15.65 -18.61 -36.75
C LEU A 35 15.27 -18.96 -38.22
N ARG A 36 15.59 -18.02 -39.13
CA ARG A 36 15.54 -18.00 -40.62
C ARG A 36 14.15 -17.79 -41.27
N CYS A 37 13.93 -16.88 -42.24
CA CYS A 37 14.81 -16.12 -43.14
C CYS A 37 14.20 -14.76 -43.55
N PHE A 38 15.08 -13.83 -43.94
CA PHE A 38 14.83 -12.50 -44.51
C PHE A 38 13.93 -12.50 -45.77
N PRO A 39 13.25 -11.37 -46.02
CA PRO A 39 13.58 -10.63 -47.23
C PRO A 39 13.93 -9.15 -46.96
N GLN A 40 14.94 -8.67 -47.69
CA GLN A 40 15.40 -7.29 -47.76
C GLN A 40 14.47 -6.40 -48.60
N ARG A 41 14.63 -5.08 -48.38
CA ARG A 41 14.16 -3.90 -49.16
C ARG A 41 12.69 -3.51 -48.92
N THR A 42 12.31 -2.24 -48.72
CA THR A 42 12.96 -0.93 -48.86
C THR A 42 12.23 0.06 -47.95
N THR A 43 12.96 1.03 -47.40
CA THR A 43 12.43 2.17 -46.63
C THR A 43 11.48 3.06 -47.45
N PRO A 44 10.40 3.54 -46.84
CA PRO A 44 10.01 4.93 -46.99
C PRO A 44 10.06 5.64 -45.64
N LYS A 45 10.85 6.72 -45.58
CA LYS A 45 10.78 7.72 -44.52
C LYS A 45 9.42 8.40 -44.61
N THR A 46 8.59 8.32 -43.56
CA THR A 46 7.42 9.18 -43.41
C THR A 46 7.68 10.15 -42.27
N GLN A 47 7.75 11.43 -42.63
CA GLN A 47 8.14 12.53 -41.76
C GLN A 47 7.07 12.79 -40.68
N LYS A 48 7.54 13.17 -39.49
CA LYS A 48 6.72 13.74 -38.41
C LYS A 48 5.91 14.93 -38.95
N LEU A 49 4.59 14.82 -38.93
CA LEU A 49 3.70 15.98 -39.01
C LEU A 49 3.78 16.74 -37.68
N LYS A 50 4.45 17.90 -37.70
CA LYS A 50 4.31 18.92 -36.66
C LYS A 50 3.02 19.68 -36.93
N SER A 51 2.10 19.69 -35.97
CA SER A 51 0.91 20.55 -36.01
C SER A 51 1.36 22.01 -35.97
N PHE A 52 1.01 22.78 -37.00
CA PHE A 52 1.20 24.22 -37.05
C PHE A 52 0.00 24.90 -36.38
N THR A 53 0.23 25.62 -35.30
CA THR A 53 -0.72 26.60 -34.77
C THR A 53 -0.44 27.95 -35.44
N LEU A 54 -1.39 28.43 -36.22
CA LEU A 54 -1.36 29.74 -36.88
C LEU A 54 -1.59 30.83 -35.80
N CYS A 55 -0.54 31.56 -35.44
CA CYS A 55 -0.65 32.76 -34.61
C CYS A 55 -0.49 33.96 -35.55
N VAL A 56 -1.59 34.69 -35.79
CA VAL A 56 -1.55 35.96 -36.52
C VAL A 56 -1.11 37.03 -35.52
N LEU A 57 0.13 37.49 -35.67
CA LEU A 57 0.76 38.48 -34.81
C LEU A 57 1.17 39.65 -35.71
N MET A 58 0.53 40.80 -35.50
CA MET A 58 0.96 42.07 -36.10
C MET A 58 2.11 42.64 -35.26
N ASN A 59 3.28 42.77 -35.88
CA ASN A 59 4.44 43.56 -35.43
C ASN A 59 4.25 45.02 -35.89
N ASP A 60 4.79 46.10 -35.33
CA ASP A 60 5.95 46.44 -34.48
C ASP A 60 5.79 47.96 -34.09
N PRO A 61 6.70 48.69 -33.39
CA PRO A 61 7.94 48.30 -32.71
C PRO A 61 8.11 48.83 -31.26
N LYS A 62 8.93 48.08 -30.53
CA LYS A 62 9.86 48.41 -29.41
C LYS A 62 9.98 49.87 -28.92
N GLN A 63 9.96 50.05 -27.59
CA GLN A 63 11.13 50.52 -26.83
C GLN A 63 11.08 50.20 -25.32
N ASN A 64 12.28 50.02 -24.76
CA ASN A 64 12.74 49.56 -23.44
C ASN A 64 12.04 50.04 -22.15
N THR A 65 11.91 49.08 -21.22
CA THR A 65 12.46 49.06 -19.85
C THR A 65 12.44 50.33 -19.01
N GLN A 66 11.54 50.37 -18.01
CA GLN A 66 11.83 50.65 -16.58
C GLN A 66 10.55 50.33 -15.77
N ILE A 67 10.66 49.45 -14.77
CA ILE A 67 9.60 49.16 -13.79
C ILE A 67 9.96 49.96 -12.56
N GLU A 68 9.32 51.10 -12.36
CA GLU A 68 9.19 51.75 -11.06
C GLU A 68 8.04 51.10 -10.29
N ILE A 69 8.31 50.84 -9.01
CA ILE A 69 7.39 50.31 -8.03
C ILE A 69 6.53 51.49 -7.58
N GLU A 70 5.26 51.53 -7.99
CA GLU A 70 4.27 52.42 -7.38
C GLU A 70 3.20 51.59 -6.66
N GLU A 71 3.14 51.82 -5.35
CA GLU A 71 2.04 51.46 -4.47
C GLU A 71 0.74 52.05 -5.02
N GLU A 72 -0.33 51.24 -5.14
CA GLU A 72 -1.66 51.81 -5.23
C GLU A 72 -2.66 51.09 -4.34
N LYS A 73 -3.43 51.94 -3.68
CA LYS A 73 -4.24 51.73 -2.49
C LYS A 73 -5.52 50.96 -2.80
N SER A 74 -6.02 50.34 -1.74
CA SER A 74 -7.44 49.97 -1.56
C SER A 74 -8.40 51.10 -1.99
N PRO A 75 -9.61 50.73 -2.40
CA PRO A 75 -10.78 51.43 -1.92
C PRO A 75 -11.72 50.50 -1.16
N LEU A 76 -12.04 50.91 0.07
CA LEU A 76 -13.29 50.55 0.72
C LEU A 76 -14.45 51.05 -0.14
N GLN A 77 -15.45 50.20 -0.39
CA GLN A 77 -16.82 50.61 -0.61
C GLN A 77 -17.74 49.55 -0.01
N GLY A 78 -18.63 50.00 0.88
CA GLY A 78 -19.56 49.19 1.64
C GLY A 78 -20.84 48.82 0.89
N GLU A 79 -21.62 48.00 1.59
CA GLU A 79 -23.05 47.68 1.45
C GLU A 79 -23.57 47.26 0.06
N ASN A 80 -23.83 45.96 -0.11
CA ASN A 80 -25.21 45.46 0.02
C ASN A 80 -25.25 43.93 -0.10
N ASP A 81 -26.22 43.35 0.61
CA ASP A 81 -26.64 41.96 0.53
C ASP A 81 -26.72 41.46 -0.91
N ASN A 82 -26.10 40.32 -1.18
CA ASN A 82 -26.60 39.37 -2.17
C ASN A 82 -26.05 37.97 -1.90
N ASN A 83 -26.98 37.03 -1.69
CA ASN A 83 -26.78 35.60 -1.76
C ASN A 83 -25.88 35.23 -2.95
N TYR A 84 -24.59 35.00 -2.69
CA TYR A 84 -23.72 34.27 -3.60
C TYR A 84 -24.10 32.79 -3.51
N SER A 85 -25.19 32.43 -4.19
CA SER A 85 -25.40 31.06 -4.62
C SER A 85 -24.23 30.73 -5.54
N GLN A 86 -23.21 30.08 -4.97
CA GLN A 86 -21.98 29.72 -5.64
C GLN A 86 -22.35 28.80 -6.81
N VAL A 87 -22.44 29.36 -8.03
CA VAL A 87 -22.65 28.59 -9.26
C VAL A 87 -21.41 27.73 -9.46
N VAL A 88 -21.44 26.51 -8.92
CA VAL A 88 -20.40 25.52 -9.11
C VAL A 88 -20.31 25.24 -10.61
N SER A 89 -19.16 25.50 -11.23
CA SER A 89 -18.95 25.22 -12.65
C SER A 89 -19.32 23.75 -12.93
N PRO A 90 -19.99 23.43 -14.06
CA PRO A 90 -20.36 22.05 -14.39
C PRO A 90 -19.16 21.08 -14.36
N LYS A 91 -17.96 21.59 -14.68
CA LYS A 91 -16.68 20.84 -14.56
C LYS A 91 -16.33 20.48 -13.12
N MET A 92 -16.63 21.33 -12.15
CA MET A 92 -16.39 21.06 -10.72
C MET A 92 -17.40 20.05 -10.19
N GLU A 93 -18.66 20.12 -10.62
CA GLU A 93 -19.70 19.16 -10.23
C GLU A 93 -19.38 17.76 -10.77
N GLU A 94 -18.95 17.64 -12.03
CA GLU A 94 -18.50 16.38 -12.62
C GLU A 94 -17.30 15.79 -11.86
N LYS A 95 -16.30 16.62 -11.53
CA LYS A 95 -15.15 16.22 -10.72
C LYS A 95 -15.57 15.74 -9.32
N LEU A 96 -16.53 16.41 -8.69
CA LEU A 96 -17.05 16.02 -7.38
C LEU A 96 -17.79 14.68 -7.45
N LYS A 97 -18.66 14.50 -8.45
CA LYS A 97 -19.38 13.23 -8.71
C LYS A 97 -18.40 12.08 -8.94
N ARG A 98 -17.35 12.30 -9.73
CA ARG A 98 -16.28 11.31 -9.95
C ARG A 98 -15.56 10.94 -8.65
N LYS A 99 -15.13 11.93 -7.85
CA LYS A 99 -14.50 11.66 -6.54
C LYS A 99 -15.43 10.92 -5.58
N LYS A 100 -16.74 11.19 -5.62
CA LYS A 100 -17.73 10.49 -4.80
C LYS A 100 -17.90 9.04 -5.23
N SER A 101 -17.97 8.75 -6.53
CA SER A 101 -18.06 7.37 -7.02
C SER A 101 -16.77 6.60 -6.74
N GLU A 102 -15.60 7.22 -6.94
CA GLU A 102 -14.30 6.63 -6.58
C GLU A 102 -14.28 6.25 -5.09
N ARG A 103 -14.63 7.17 -4.19
CA ARG A 103 -14.70 6.91 -2.74
C ARG A 103 -15.64 5.77 -2.38
N LEU A 104 -16.78 5.65 -3.06
CA LEU A 104 -17.71 4.55 -2.86
C LEU A 104 -17.11 3.22 -3.31
N THR A 105 -16.48 3.18 -4.48
CA THR A 105 -15.77 2.00 -4.99
C THR A 105 -14.68 1.57 -4.02
N TYR A 106 -13.88 2.50 -3.49
CA TYR A 106 -12.88 2.18 -2.46
C TYR A 106 -13.49 1.66 -1.17
N LEU A 107 -14.60 2.25 -0.73
CA LEU A 107 -15.29 1.78 0.47
C LEU A 107 -15.75 0.33 0.30
N ILE A 108 -16.41 0.02 -0.81
CA ILE A 108 -16.87 -1.34 -1.11
C ILE A 108 -15.67 -2.28 -1.20
N ALA A 109 -14.62 -1.90 -1.92
CA ALA A 109 -13.41 -2.71 -2.03
C ALA A 109 -12.75 -2.98 -0.68
N ALA A 110 -12.61 -1.94 0.17
CA ALA A 110 -12.03 -2.06 1.51
C ALA A 110 -12.87 -2.93 2.44
N VAL A 111 -14.20 -2.80 2.41
CA VAL A 111 -15.11 -3.63 3.21
C VAL A 111 -15.07 -5.09 2.75
N MET A 112 -15.21 -5.33 1.45
CA MET A 112 -15.20 -6.69 0.89
C MET A 112 -13.86 -7.39 1.10
N SER A 113 -12.73 -6.69 0.89
CA SER A 113 -11.40 -7.24 1.12
C SER A 113 -11.17 -7.54 2.60
N SER A 114 -11.58 -6.64 3.51
CA SER A 114 -11.42 -6.84 4.95
C SER A 114 -12.28 -8.00 5.47
N LEU A 115 -13.51 -8.13 4.98
CA LEU A 115 -14.37 -9.28 5.30
C LEU A 115 -13.76 -10.59 4.78
N GLY A 116 -13.26 -10.59 3.54
CA GLY A 116 -12.60 -11.75 2.94
C GLY A 116 -11.35 -12.17 3.72
N ILE A 117 -10.45 -11.22 4.00
CA ILE A 117 -9.21 -11.46 4.75
C ILE A 117 -9.51 -11.92 6.18
N THR A 118 -10.47 -11.27 6.86
CA THR A 118 -10.85 -11.65 8.23
C THR A 118 -11.48 -13.03 8.26
N SER A 119 -12.39 -13.34 7.34
CA SER A 119 -13.00 -14.67 7.22
C SER A 119 -11.95 -15.74 6.97
N MET A 120 -11.04 -15.49 6.01
CA MET A 120 -9.94 -16.40 5.71
C MET A 120 -9.00 -16.58 6.91
N ALA A 121 -8.66 -15.51 7.62
CA ALA A 121 -7.82 -15.58 8.82
C ALA A 121 -8.48 -16.42 9.93
N VAL A 122 -9.78 -16.20 10.19
CA VAL A 122 -10.56 -16.97 11.18
C VAL A 122 -10.61 -18.44 10.79
N LEU A 123 -10.90 -18.75 9.52
CA LEU A 123 -10.89 -20.12 9.00
C LEU A 123 -9.51 -20.75 9.10
N SER A 124 -8.45 -20.02 8.74
CA SER A 124 -7.06 -20.52 8.82
C SER A 124 -6.64 -20.81 10.26
N VAL A 125 -7.00 -19.94 11.21
CA VAL A 125 -6.78 -20.18 12.65
C VAL A 125 -7.53 -21.42 13.11
N TYR A 126 -8.83 -21.53 12.76
CA TYR A 126 -9.66 -22.67 13.11
C TYR A 126 -9.10 -23.99 12.57
N TYR A 127 -8.82 -24.05 11.26
CA TYR A 127 -8.30 -25.26 10.63
C TYR A 127 -6.91 -25.63 11.13
N ARG A 128 -6.04 -24.65 11.40
CA ARG A 128 -4.72 -24.88 11.98
C ARG A 128 -4.85 -25.65 13.29
N PHE A 129 -5.64 -25.13 14.24
CA PHE A 129 -5.76 -25.74 15.55
C PHE A 129 -6.59 -27.03 15.52
N SER A 130 -7.62 -27.12 14.67
CA SER A 130 -8.38 -28.36 14.45
C SER A 130 -7.47 -29.50 13.98
N TRP A 131 -6.63 -29.25 12.96
CA TRP A 131 -5.68 -30.23 12.43
C TRP A 131 -4.58 -30.63 13.43
N GLN A 132 -4.31 -29.78 14.42
CA GLN A 132 -3.40 -30.10 15.52
C GLN A 132 -4.04 -31.02 16.56
N MET A 133 -5.34 -30.86 16.84
CA MET A 133 -6.06 -31.67 17.81
C MET A 133 -6.45 -33.08 17.31
N GLU A 134 -6.59 -33.27 16.00
CA GLU A 134 -6.93 -34.57 15.39
C GLU A 134 -5.89 -35.68 15.62
N GLY A 135 -4.65 -35.33 16.01
CA GLY A 135 -3.54 -36.27 16.18
C GLY A 135 -3.41 -36.94 17.55
N GLY A 136 -4.32 -36.72 18.49
CA GLY A 136 -4.24 -37.28 19.85
C GLY A 136 -3.07 -36.78 20.70
N GLY A 137 -2.36 -35.73 20.24
CA GLY A 137 -1.26 -35.11 20.98
C GLY A 137 -1.76 -34.12 22.04
N GLU A 138 -0.98 -33.91 23.10
CA GLU A 138 -1.25 -32.90 24.11
C GLU A 138 -1.43 -31.51 23.47
N ILE A 139 -2.37 -30.71 23.98
CA ILE A 139 -2.54 -29.32 23.55
C ILE A 139 -1.23 -28.60 23.80
N LEU A 140 -0.55 -28.20 22.72
CA LEU A 140 0.71 -27.48 22.80
C LEU A 140 0.43 -26.01 23.14
N TRP A 141 0.10 -25.77 24.41
CA TRP A 141 -0.24 -24.44 24.95
C TRP A 141 0.82 -23.39 24.63
N SER A 142 2.08 -23.79 24.59
CA SER A 142 3.21 -22.94 24.20
C SER A 142 3.10 -22.44 22.76
N GLU A 143 2.59 -23.27 21.84
CA GLU A 143 2.35 -22.86 20.45
C GLU A 143 1.16 -21.91 20.35
N MET A 144 0.04 -22.21 21.03
CA MET A 144 -1.13 -21.32 21.04
C MET A 144 -0.77 -19.95 21.61
N PHE A 145 -0.14 -19.95 22.79
CA PHE A 145 0.30 -18.72 23.45
C PHE A 145 1.35 -17.99 22.61
N GLY A 146 2.34 -18.71 22.07
CA GLY A 146 3.36 -18.13 21.20
C GLY A 146 2.76 -17.50 19.94
N THR A 147 1.81 -18.18 19.28
CA THR A 147 1.10 -17.68 18.11
C THR A 147 0.36 -16.38 18.44
N PHE A 148 -0.40 -16.37 19.54
CA PHE A 148 -1.13 -15.18 20.00
C PHE A 148 -0.17 -14.03 20.35
N ALA A 149 0.85 -14.31 21.15
CA ALA A 149 1.84 -13.32 21.59
C ALA A 149 2.60 -12.72 20.40
N LEU A 150 3.02 -13.54 19.42
CA LEU A 150 3.67 -13.04 18.21
C LEU A 150 2.71 -12.30 17.29
N SER A 151 1.41 -12.63 17.28
CA SER A 151 0.43 -11.86 16.52
C SER A 151 0.25 -10.45 17.10
N VAL A 152 0.03 -10.34 18.41
CA VAL A 152 -0.07 -9.03 19.07
C VAL A 152 1.26 -8.27 18.97
N GLY A 153 2.37 -8.96 19.23
CA GLY A 153 3.72 -8.40 19.16
C GLY A 153 4.08 -7.89 17.77
N ALA A 154 3.76 -8.64 16.71
CA ALA A 154 4.00 -8.19 15.34
C ALA A 154 3.05 -7.04 14.94
N ALA A 155 1.79 -7.06 15.35
CA ALA A 155 0.87 -5.96 15.08
C ALA A 155 1.36 -4.63 15.69
N VAL A 156 1.89 -4.66 16.91
CA VAL A 156 2.49 -3.49 17.56
C VAL A 156 3.86 -3.17 16.96
N GLY A 157 4.70 -4.17 16.73
CA GLY A 157 6.04 -4.04 16.17
C GLY A 157 6.04 -3.41 14.78
N MET A 158 5.00 -3.67 13.99
CA MET A 158 4.83 -3.07 12.67
C MET A 158 4.71 -1.55 12.69
N GLU A 159 4.22 -0.93 13.77
CA GLU A 159 4.23 0.53 13.90
C GLU A 159 5.66 1.06 13.99
N PHE A 160 6.53 0.40 14.75
CA PHE A 160 7.93 0.78 14.88
C PHE A 160 8.70 0.53 13.58
N TRP A 161 8.46 -0.61 12.93
CA TRP A 161 9.01 -0.91 11.62
C TRP A 161 8.57 0.12 10.57
N ALA A 162 7.27 0.41 10.48
CA ALA A 162 6.73 1.37 9.52
C ALA A 162 7.28 2.77 9.77
N ARG A 163 7.35 3.22 11.03
CA ARG A 163 7.97 4.50 11.40
C ARG A 163 9.43 4.58 10.95
N TRP A 164 10.21 3.53 11.22
CA TRP A 164 11.61 3.47 10.80
C TRP A 164 11.73 3.45 9.27
N ALA A 165 10.98 2.59 8.59
CA ALA A 165 11.01 2.47 7.13
C ALA A 165 10.57 3.77 6.45
N HIS A 166 9.55 4.43 7.00
CA HIS A 166 9.06 5.70 6.50
C HIS A 166 10.16 6.77 6.56
N LYS A 167 10.83 6.92 7.71
CA LYS A 167 11.94 7.86 7.85
C LYS A 167 13.19 7.48 7.04
N ALA A 168 13.65 6.25 7.18
CA ALA A 168 14.98 5.81 6.72
C ALA A 168 14.99 5.30 5.27
N LEU A 169 13.85 4.85 4.74
CA LEU A 169 13.75 4.33 3.38
C LEU A 169 12.87 5.25 2.52
N TRP A 170 11.63 5.52 2.93
CA TRP A 170 10.65 6.22 2.08
C TRP A 170 10.97 7.71 1.93
N HIS A 171 11.49 8.38 2.96
CA HIS A 171 12.02 9.75 2.90
C HIS A 171 13.49 9.85 2.45
N ALA A 172 14.10 8.72 2.09
CA ALA A 172 15.48 8.67 1.62
C ALA A 172 15.56 8.03 0.22
N SER A 173 15.99 6.77 0.13
CA SER A 173 16.24 6.08 -1.14
C SER A 173 14.97 5.81 -1.96
N LEU A 174 13.81 5.72 -1.32
CA LEU A 174 12.52 5.38 -1.96
C LEU A 174 11.59 6.61 -2.09
N TRP A 175 12.13 7.82 -1.99
CA TRP A 175 11.35 9.06 -2.12
C TRP A 175 10.58 9.14 -3.44
N HIS A 176 11.17 8.73 -4.57
CA HIS A 176 10.49 8.76 -5.86
C HIS A 176 9.17 7.95 -5.89
N MET A 177 9.01 6.94 -5.03
CA MET A 177 7.76 6.19 -4.87
C MET A 177 6.83 6.89 -3.88
N HIS A 178 7.39 7.36 -2.77
CA HIS A 178 6.65 8.00 -1.69
C HIS A 178 6.18 9.42 -2.02
N GLU A 179 6.83 10.12 -2.94
CA GLU A 179 6.46 11.48 -3.36
C GLU A 179 5.03 11.54 -3.90
N SER A 180 4.57 10.48 -4.56
CA SER A 180 3.18 10.35 -5.03
C SER A 180 2.15 10.47 -3.89
N HIS A 181 2.57 10.16 -2.66
CA HIS A 181 1.78 10.25 -1.44
C HIS A 181 1.68 11.67 -0.89
N HIS A 182 2.74 12.46 -1.05
CA HIS A 182 2.83 13.84 -0.57
C HIS A 182 2.09 14.82 -1.49
N ARG A 183 1.94 14.45 -2.76
CA ARG A 183 1.26 15.25 -3.77
C ARG A 183 -0.25 14.99 -3.77
N ALA A 184 -1.01 15.89 -4.38
CA ALA A 184 -2.42 15.67 -4.61
C ALA A 184 -2.61 14.48 -5.56
N ARG A 185 -3.37 13.49 -5.11
CA ARG A 185 -3.65 12.27 -5.88
C ARG A 185 -4.28 12.53 -7.24
N GLU A 186 -3.74 11.87 -8.26
CA GLU A 186 -4.34 11.80 -9.60
C GLU A 186 -4.71 10.36 -9.96
N GLY A 187 -5.99 10.00 -9.75
CA GLY A 187 -6.55 8.71 -10.16
C GLY A 187 -6.55 7.63 -9.08
N PRO A 188 -6.79 6.35 -9.46
CA PRO A 188 -7.12 5.29 -8.53
C PRO A 188 -5.93 4.59 -7.85
N PHE A 189 -4.71 4.78 -8.31
CA PHE A 189 -3.54 4.16 -7.68
C PHE A 189 -2.43 5.19 -7.50
N GLU A 190 -1.67 5.06 -6.44
CA GLU A 190 -0.45 5.83 -6.19
C GLU A 190 0.74 4.88 -6.24
N LEU A 191 1.90 5.37 -6.69
CA LEU A 191 3.12 4.56 -6.68
C LEU A 191 3.49 4.12 -5.26
N ASN A 192 3.09 4.91 -4.25
CA ASN A 192 3.18 4.60 -2.84
C ASN A 192 2.43 3.31 -2.43
N ASP A 193 1.39 2.90 -3.17
CA ASP A 193 0.62 1.68 -2.87
C ASP A 193 1.51 0.41 -2.95
N VAL A 194 2.65 0.47 -3.64
CA VAL A 194 3.64 -0.61 -3.68
C VAL A 194 4.17 -0.96 -2.28
N PHE A 195 4.26 -0.01 -1.35
CA PHE A 195 4.72 -0.32 0.01
C PHE A 195 3.75 -1.24 0.76
N ALA A 196 2.45 -1.14 0.48
CA ALA A 196 1.47 -2.09 1.03
C ALA A 196 1.72 -3.50 0.50
N ILE A 197 2.03 -3.65 -0.80
CA ILE A 197 2.35 -4.94 -1.42
C ILE A 197 3.65 -5.51 -0.84
N ILE A 198 4.69 -4.68 -0.71
CA ILE A 198 6.00 -5.09 -0.16
C ILE A 198 5.83 -5.67 1.25
N ASN A 199 4.95 -5.10 2.09
CA ASN A 199 4.69 -5.61 3.43
C ASN A 199 3.68 -6.77 3.45
N ALA A 200 2.79 -6.89 2.46
CA ALA A 200 1.84 -8.00 2.35
C ALA A 200 2.52 -9.32 1.95
N VAL A 201 3.53 -9.29 1.07
CA VAL A 201 4.28 -10.47 0.63
C VAL A 201 4.88 -11.27 1.81
N PRO A 202 5.66 -10.69 2.74
CA PRO A 202 6.19 -11.42 3.88
C PRO A 202 5.09 -11.91 4.82
N ALA A 203 4.00 -11.16 5.00
CA ALA A 203 2.86 -11.63 5.80
C ALA A 203 2.23 -12.90 5.22
N ILE A 204 1.99 -12.92 3.89
CA ILE A 204 1.44 -14.09 3.18
C ILE A 204 2.42 -15.26 3.26
N ALA A 205 3.72 -15.03 3.08
CA ALA A 205 4.72 -16.08 3.18
C ALA A 205 4.77 -16.71 4.58
N LEU A 206 4.70 -15.89 5.63
CA LEU A 206 4.66 -16.33 7.03
C LEU A 206 3.37 -17.09 7.36
N LEU A 207 2.22 -16.61 6.89
CA LEU A 207 0.93 -17.28 7.04
C LEU A 207 0.92 -18.63 6.32
N ASN A 208 1.43 -18.70 5.09
CA ASN A 208 1.50 -19.91 4.30
C ASN A 208 2.41 -20.95 4.96
N PHE A 209 3.66 -20.56 5.27
CA PHE A 209 4.61 -21.43 5.95
C PHE A 209 4.05 -21.91 7.29
N GLY A 210 3.50 -20.98 8.07
CA GLY A 210 2.85 -21.30 9.34
C GLY A 210 1.77 -22.35 9.15
N PHE A 211 0.76 -22.06 8.32
CA PHE A 211 -0.41 -22.91 8.12
C PHE A 211 -0.10 -24.36 7.72
N PHE A 212 0.86 -24.58 6.81
CA PHE A 212 1.16 -25.92 6.27
C PHE A 212 2.12 -26.76 7.12
N HIS A 213 2.73 -26.19 8.17
CA HIS A 213 3.70 -26.91 9.00
C HIS A 213 3.25 -26.97 10.47
N LYS A 214 3.51 -28.11 11.12
CA LYS A 214 3.22 -28.32 12.55
C LYS A 214 4.41 -27.91 13.42
N GLY A 215 4.12 -27.46 14.63
CA GLY A 215 5.10 -27.19 15.68
C GLY A 215 5.25 -25.72 16.01
N LEU A 216 6.04 -25.46 17.05
CA LEU A 216 6.18 -24.13 17.64
C LEU A 216 6.63 -23.07 16.64
N ILE A 217 7.71 -23.32 15.88
CA ILE A 217 8.26 -22.34 14.94
C ILE A 217 7.24 -21.94 13.84
N PRO A 218 6.61 -22.89 13.13
CA PRO A 218 5.49 -22.57 12.25
C PRO A 218 4.35 -21.78 12.92
N GLY A 219 4.00 -22.12 14.17
CA GLY A 219 2.99 -21.38 14.93
C GLY A 219 3.38 -19.91 15.18
N LEU A 220 4.64 -19.67 15.56
CA LEU A 220 5.18 -18.32 15.71
C LEU A 220 5.17 -17.55 14.38
N CYS A 221 5.57 -18.18 13.27
CA CYS A 221 5.50 -17.58 11.94
C CYS A 221 4.06 -17.23 11.56
N PHE A 222 3.11 -18.15 11.80
CA PHE A 222 1.70 -17.91 11.55
C PHE A 222 1.18 -16.71 12.36
N GLY A 223 1.53 -16.65 13.65
CA GLY A 223 1.21 -15.54 14.54
C GLY A 223 1.75 -14.22 14.00
N ALA A 224 3.05 -14.17 13.66
CA ALA A 224 3.68 -12.98 13.10
C ALA A 224 2.98 -12.51 11.80
N GLY A 225 2.68 -13.45 10.90
CA GLY A 225 1.93 -13.16 9.66
C GLY A 225 0.56 -12.56 9.94
N LEU A 226 -0.20 -13.13 10.90
CA LEU A 226 -1.49 -12.57 11.33
C LEU A 226 -1.34 -11.16 11.89
N GLY A 227 -0.32 -10.91 12.72
CA GLY A 227 -0.06 -9.59 13.28
C GLY A 227 0.23 -8.53 12.22
N ILE A 228 1.05 -8.87 11.21
CA ILE A 228 1.34 -7.98 10.08
C ILE A 228 0.06 -7.70 9.27
N THR A 229 -0.78 -8.72 9.03
CA THR A 229 -2.07 -8.56 8.35
C THR A 229 -3.02 -7.65 9.13
N VAL A 230 -3.12 -7.81 10.45
CA VAL A 230 -3.94 -6.95 11.32
C VAL A 230 -3.47 -5.50 11.25
N PHE A 231 -2.15 -5.27 11.36
CA PHE A 231 -1.60 -3.94 11.19
C PHE A 231 -1.89 -3.36 9.80
N GLY A 232 -1.74 -4.15 8.74
CA GLY A 232 -2.04 -3.73 7.36
C GLY A 232 -3.50 -3.31 7.19
N MET A 233 -4.45 -4.05 7.76
CA MET A 233 -5.86 -3.65 7.77
C MET A 233 -6.08 -2.36 8.55
N ALA A 234 -5.50 -2.24 9.75
CA ALA A 234 -5.61 -1.01 10.56
C ALA A 234 -5.03 0.20 9.80
N TYR A 235 -3.89 0.03 9.14
CA TYR A 235 -3.26 1.03 8.30
C TYR A 235 -4.19 1.45 7.15
N MET A 236 -4.78 0.51 6.41
CA MET A 236 -5.73 0.83 5.35
C MET A 236 -6.91 1.68 5.86
N PHE A 237 -7.52 1.36 6.99
CA PHE A 237 -8.64 2.18 7.50
C PHE A 237 -8.18 3.53 8.04
N VAL A 238 -7.08 3.59 8.78
CA VAL A 238 -6.66 4.83 9.46
C VAL A 238 -5.90 5.74 8.51
N HIS A 239 -4.91 5.22 7.79
CA HIS A 239 -4.13 6.02 6.85
C HIS A 239 -4.94 6.30 5.58
N ASP A 240 -5.34 5.29 4.83
CA ASP A 240 -5.99 5.49 3.53
C ASP A 240 -7.43 6.03 3.67
N GLY A 241 -8.20 5.42 4.57
CA GLY A 241 -9.58 5.81 4.85
C GLY A 241 -9.66 7.16 5.57
N LEU A 242 -9.14 7.24 6.79
CA LEU A 242 -9.33 8.41 7.64
C LEU A 242 -8.43 9.59 7.26
N VAL A 243 -7.11 9.38 7.18
CA VAL A 243 -6.15 10.47 6.96
C VAL A 243 -6.26 11.00 5.53
N HIS A 244 -6.28 10.11 4.55
CA HIS A 244 -6.30 10.46 3.13
C HIS A 244 -7.70 10.58 2.53
N LYS A 245 -8.74 10.22 3.27
CA LYS A 245 -10.14 10.31 2.81
C LYS A 245 -10.35 9.58 1.47
N ARG A 246 -9.63 8.46 1.25
CA ARG A 246 -9.80 7.60 0.06
C ARG A 246 -11.18 6.94 0.07
N PHE A 247 -11.72 6.67 1.25
CA PHE A 247 -13.10 6.21 1.48
C PHE A 247 -13.60 6.71 2.84
N SER A 248 -14.90 6.66 3.07
CA SER A 248 -15.48 7.09 4.36
C SER A 248 -15.30 6.01 5.42
N VAL A 249 -14.76 6.37 6.59
CA VAL A 249 -14.60 5.45 7.74
C VAL A 249 -15.70 5.61 8.79
N GLY A 250 -16.74 6.39 8.48
CA GLY A 250 -17.89 6.57 9.36
C GLY A 250 -17.52 7.14 10.75
N PRO A 251 -18.10 6.60 11.85
CA PRO A 251 -17.91 7.12 13.20
C PRO A 251 -16.46 7.14 13.71
N ILE A 252 -15.59 6.29 13.14
CA ILE A 252 -14.16 6.23 13.51
C ILE A 252 -13.48 7.58 13.32
N ALA A 253 -13.93 8.38 12.34
CA ALA A 253 -13.40 9.72 12.10
C ALA A 253 -13.63 10.71 13.24
N ASN A 254 -14.61 10.45 14.11
CA ASN A 254 -15.00 11.33 15.21
C ASN A 254 -14.28 11.01 16.52
N VAL A 255 -13.57 9.88 16.60
CA VAL A 255 -12.85 9.48 17.81
C VAL A 255 -11.70 10.45 18.08
N PRO A 256 -11.59 11.03 19.30
CA PRO A 256 -10.59 12.05 19.60
C PRO A 256 -9.15 11.65 19.25
N TYR A 257 -8.75 10.43 19.60
CA TYR A 257 -7.41 9.92 19.29
C TYR A 257 -7.13 9.88 17.78
N PHE A 258 -8.05 9.32 16.99
CA PHE A 258 -7.89 9.22 15.54
C PHE A 258 -7.91 10.59 14.85
N ARG A 259 -8.62 11.58 15.41
CA ARG A 259 -8.54 12.97 14.96
C ARG A 259 -7.14 13.55 15.17
N ARG A 260 -6.49 13.26 16.32
CA ARG A 260 -5.10 13.65 16.60
C ARG A 260 -4.13 12.97 15.63
N VAL A 261 -4.27 11.66 15.41
CA VAL A 261 -3.45 10.90 14.44
C VAL A 261 -3.54 11.51 13.04
N ALA A 262 -4.77 11.76 12.58
CA ALA A 262 -4.95 12.33 11.25
C ALA A 262 -4.37 13.75 11.15
N ALA A 263 -4.44 14.55 12.23
CA ALA A 263 -3.88 15.90 12.30
C ALA A 263 -2.34 15.86 12.25
N ALA A 264 -1.74 14.97 13.03
CA ALA A 264 -0.31 14.72 13.06
C ALA A 264 0.21 14.33 11.66
N HIS A 265 -0.47 13.41 10.97
CA HIS A 265 -0.12 13.01 9.62
C HIS A 265 -0.26 14.15 8.59
N LYS A 266 -1.11 15.15 8.83
CA LYS A 266 -1.21 16.31 7.93
C LYS A 266 -0.12 17.33 8.16
N LEU A 267 0.40 17.43 9.38
CA LEU A 267 1.61 18.19 9.65
C LEU A 267 2.82 17.55 8.97
N HIS A 268 2.89 16.22 8.94
CA HIS A 268 3.90 15.49 8.15
C HIS A 268 3.90 15.91 6.68
N HIS A 269 2.74 15.88 6.01
CA HIS A 269 2.58 16.33 4.61
C HIS A 269 2.82 17.84 4.38
N SER A 270 3.00 18.62 5.44
CA SER A 270 3.37 20.03 5.32
C SER A 270 4.88 20.26 5.43
N ASP A 271 5.66 19.18 5.57
CA ASP A 271 7.12 19.17 5.75
C ASP A 271 7.62 20.05 6.91
N LYS A 272 6.73 20.37 7.86
CA LYS A 272 7.08 21.03 9.11
C LYS A 272 7.88 20.08 9.99
N PHE A 273 8.62 20.63 10.96
CA PHE A 273 9.40 19.84 11.92
C PHE A 273 10.36 18.83 11.26
N HIS A 274 10.97 19.20 10.13
CA HIS A 274 11.85 18.33 9.34
C HIS A 274 11.17 17.03 8.87
N GLY A 275 9.86 17.07 8.60
CA GLY A 275 9.09 15.92 8.15
C GLY A 275 8.62 14.99 9.28
N VAL A 276 8.75 15.39 10.55
CA VAL A 276 8.14 14.66 11.68
C VAL A 276 6.63 14.99 11.73
N PRO A 277 5.74 14.01 11.96
CA PRO A 277 5.98 12.62 12.38
C PRO A 277 6.11 11.60 11.24
N TYR A 278 6.76 10.46 11.50
CA TYR A 278 6.88 9.34 10.55
C TYR A 278 6.02 8.13 10.94
N GLY A 279 5.64 7.97 12.20
CA GLY A 279 4.71 6.96 12.69
C GLY A 279 3.27 7.35 12.39
N LEU A 280 2.42 6.34 12.16
CA LEU A 280 0.99 6.56 11.96
C LEU A 280 0.32 6.77 13.32
N PHE A 281 0.39 5.76 14.19
CA PHE A 281 -0.25 5.80 15.50
C PHE A 281 0.59 6.57 16.52
N LEU A 282 1.92 6.46 16.44
CA LEU A 282 2.84 7.19 17.30
C LEU A 282 3.05 8.64 16.85
N GLY A 283 2.46 9.06 15.73
CA GLY A 283 2.68 10.39 15.17
C GLY A 283 2.39 11.56 16.12
N PRO A 284 1.29 11.56 16.89
CA PRO A 284 1.06 12.59 17.92
C PRO A 284 2.17 12.67 18.96
N LYS A 285 2.71 11.52 19.39
CA LYS A 285 3.81 11.44 20.37
C LYS A 285 5.13 11.94 19.78
N GLU A 286 5.42 11.61 18.52
CA GLU A 286 6.62 12.13 17.86
C GLU A 286 6.59 13.66 17.71
N LEU A 287 5.40 14.23 17.43
CA LEU A 287 5.25 15.67 17.41
C LEU A 287 5.44 16.30 18.79
N GLU A 288 5.00 15.64 19.84
CA GLU A 288 5.25 16.09 21.22
C GLU A 288 6.75 16.13 21.55
N GLU A 289 7.49 15.09 21.16
CA GLU A 289 8.94 14.99 21.36
C GLU A 289 9.74 16.10 20.65
N VAL A 290 9.22 16.65 19.54
CA VAL A 290 9.87 17.76 18.79
C VAL A 290 9.27 19.15 19.11
N GLY A 291 8.40 19.25 20.11
CA GLY A 291 7.77 20.52 20.50
C GLY A 291 6.67 21.03 19.58
N GLY A 292 6.08 20.15 18.75
CA GLY A 292 5.04 20.47 17.77
C GLY A 292 3.60 20.46 18.30
N LEU A 293 3.40 20.41 19.62
CA LEU A 293 2.07 20.30 20.24
C LEU A 293 1.13 21.46 19.87
N GLU A 294 1.65 22.69 19.81
CA GLU A 294 0.82 23.86 19.46
C GLU A 294 0.27 23.77 18.03
N GLU A 295 1.12 23.40 17.08
CA GLU A 295 0.72 23.23 15.67
C GLU A 295 -0.25 22.04 15.51
N LEU A 296 -0.05 20.97 16.29
CA LEU A 296 -0.95 19.84 16.33
C LEU A 296 -2.35 20.26 16.83
N GLU A 297 -2.42 21.03 17.92
CA GLU A 297 -3.70 21.50 18.47
C GLU A 297 -4.41 22.46 17.51
N LYS A 298 -3.67 23.40 16.89
CA LYS A 298 -4.22 24.27 15.83
C LYS A 298 -4.84 23.45 14.69
N GLU A 299 -4.16 22.40 14.24
CA GLU A 299 -4.65 21.52 13.17
C GLU A 299 -5.88 20.70 13.59
N ILE A 300 -5.92 20.22 14.84
CA ILE A 300 -7.08 19.52 15.41
C ILE A 300 -8.31 20.45 15.44
N ILE A 301 -8.15 21.68 15.92
CA ILE A 301 -9.21 22.70 15.97
C ILE A 301 -9.67 23.05 14.56
N ARG A 302 -8.74 23.25 13.61
CA ARG A 302 -9.06 23.54 12.20
C ARG A 302 -9.94 22.44 11.60
N ARG A 303 -9.62 21.18 11.87
CA ARG A 303 -10.40 20.02 11.43
C ARG A 303 -11.75 19.93 12.11
N ALA A 304 -11.82 20.22 13.41
CA ALA A 304 -13.09 20.28 14.14
C ALA A 304 -14.07 21.23 13.48
N ARG A 305 -13.63 22.46 13.19
CA ARG A 305 -14.44 23.47 12.52
C ARG A 305 -14.86 23.04 11.12
N SER A 306 -13.94 22.47 10.35
CA SER A 306 -14.26 21.96 9.01
C SER A 306 -15.35 20.89 9.03
N TYR A 307 -15.37 20.03 10.05
CA TYR A 307 -16.37 18.96 10.16
C TYR A 307 -17.75 19.53 10.54
N ASN A 308 -17.79 20.47 11.48
CA ASN A 308 -19.03 21.14 11.89
C ASN A 308 -19.65 21.98 10.77
N ASN A 309 -18.84 22.54 9.88
CA ASN A 309 -19.32 23.34 8.75
C ASN A 309 -19.79 22.47 7.55
N SER A 310 -19.56 21.16 7.58
CA SER A 310 -19.91 20.23 6.50
C SER A 310 -20.91 19.14 6.90
N SER A 311 -21.38 19.17 8.15
CA SER A 311 -22.52 18.39 8.66
C SER A 311 -23.77 19.24 8.64
#